data_AF-A0A226QQ13-F1
#
_entry.id   AF-A0A226QQ13-F1
#
_cell.length_a   1.000
_cell.length_b   1.000
_cell.length_c   1.000
_cell.angle_alpha   90.00
_cell.angle_beta   90.00
_cell.angle_gamma   90.00
#
_symmetry.space_group_name_H-M   'P 1'
#
loop_
_entity.id
_entity.type
_entity.pdbx_description
1 polymer ?
#
loop_
_entity_poly.entity_id
_entity_poly.type
_entity_poly.pdbx_seq_one_letter_code
_entity_poly.pdbx_strand_id
1 'polypeptide(L)'
;MKRFFLKSLLLLLTASILLLAACGNQQSKEKSGKQETDLLAQVKKSGELRIGTEGTYPPFTFHDKSGKLTGFDVDLAREVAKRLGVKPVFMETQWDAMFAGLDAKRFDMIANEVGIRRDRQKKYDFSDPYITSMAVLVVHKDNNKVSKFEDIKGLKAAQSMTSNYADLARSYGAQIVGVEGFNQAVELLSSKRVDVTINDNLSVLDFLKQKPNAPIKIVAKHKDASQSGFMFRKGSETLVEAVNKALEDMKKDGTYAKISEKWFGEDVSK
;
A
#
# COMPACT_ATOMS: atom_id res chain seq x y z
N MET A 1 1.79 -85.01 16.78
CA MET A 1 0.78 -83.94 16.92
C MET A 1 0.55 -83.67 18.41
N LYS A 2 0.50 -82.38 18.78
CA LYS A 2 0.28 -81.78 20.12
C LYS A 2 1.53 -81.78 21.03
N ARG A 3 2.33 -80.70 21.05
CA ARG A 3 2.12 -79.35 21.68
C ARG A 3 2.16 -79.47 23.22
N PHE A 4 2.89 -78.69 24.02
CA PHE A 4 3.65 -77.44 23.81
C PHE A 4 4.65 -77.27 24.97
N PHE A 5 5.56 -76.33 24.77
CA PHE A 5 6.87 -76.19 25.39
C PHE A 5 6.92 -75.79 26.88
N LEU A 6 8.01 -76.26 27.47
CA LEU A 6 8.48 -76.13 28.84
C LEU A 6 9.15 -74.75 29.09
N LYS A 7 9.09 -74.38 30.37
CA LYS A 7 9.55 -73.17 31.05
C LYS A 7 11.06 -72.85 30.89
N SER A 8 11.36 -71.56 31.01
CA SER A 8 12.55 -70.89 31.58
C SER A 8 13.92 -71.60 31.58
N LEU A 9 14.90 -70.97 30.93
CA LEU A 9 16.33 -71.04 31.28
C LEU A 9 17.04 -69.76 30.76
N LEU A 10 17.32 -68.78 31.62
CA LEU A 10 18.61 -68.54 32.31
C LEU A 10 19.76 -68.24 31.32
N LEU A 11 20.08 -66.96 31.10
CA LEU A 11 21.21 -66.23 31.72
C LEU A 11 22.58 -66.73 31.24
N LEU A 12 23.34 -65.91 30.49
CA LEU A 12 24.82 -65.78 30.48
C LEU A 12 25.30 -65.21 29.13
N LEU A 13 25.71 -63.93 29.11
CA LEU A 13 27.00 -63.56 28.52
C LEU A 13 27.44 -62.17 29.01
N THR A 14 28.51 -62.18 29.79
CA THR A 14 29.21 -61.01 30.34
C THR A 14 30.44 -60.67 29.50
N ALA A 15 30.61 -59.36 29.25
CA ALA A 15 31.83 -58.56 29.43
C ALA A 15 32.82 -58.29 28.27
N SER A 16 33.36 -57.05 28.34
CA SER A 16 34.71 -56.56 27.91
C SER A 16 34.73 -55.92 26.49
N ILE A 17 35.24 -54.72 26.14
CA ILE A 17 36.30 -53.78 26.61
C ILE A 17 36.04 -52.41 25.89
N LEU A 18 35.88 -51.29 26.60
CA LEU A 18 36.79 -50.11 26.75
C LEU A 18 37.32 -49.37 25.48
N LEU A 19 36.94 -48.08 25.44
CA LEU A 19 37.68 -46.87 25.02
C LEU A 19 38.12 -46.66 23.57
N LEU A 20 37.59 -45.60 22.94
CA LEU A 20 38.37 -44.60 22.21
C LEU A 20 37.60 -43.27 22.11
N ALA A 21 38.35 -42.20 22.28
CA ALA A 21 37.91 -40.83 22.46
C ALA A 21 37.62 -40.09 21.13
N ALA A 22 37.13 -38.87 21.30
CA ALA A 22 37.47 -37.67 20.53
C ALA A 22 36.51 -37.21 19.41
N CYS A 23 35.97 -36.02 19.69
CA CYS A 23 35.79 -34.88 18.79
C CYS A 23 34.70 -34.94 17.70
N GLY A 24 33.76 -33.99 17.86
CA GLY A 24 33.22 -33.26 16.73
C GLY A 24 31.84 -33.72 16.29
N ASN A 25 30.79 -33.16 16.90
CA ASN A 25 29.62 -32.83 16.10
C ASN A 25 28.98 -31.56 16.62
N GLN A 26 29.36 -30.46 15.99
CA GLN A 26 28.69 -29.19 16.07
C GLN A 26 27.29 -29.42 15.50
N GLN A 27 26.33 -29.58 16.41
CA GLN A 27 24.92 -29.76 16.09
C GLN A 27 24.42 -28.45 15.47
N SER A 28 24.60 -28.32 14.15
CA SER A 28 23.85 -27.38 13.34
C SER A 28 22.39 -27.72 13.52
N LYS A 29 21.71 -26.92 14.34
CA LYS A 29 20.26 -26.79 14.31
C LYS A 29 19.90 -26.31 12.90
N GLU A 30 19.75 -27.24 11.96
CA GLU A 30 18.93 -27.01 10.79
C GLU A 30 17.53 -26.70 11.29
N LYS A 31 17.22 -25.41 11.35
CA LYS A 31 15.84 -24.95 11.38
C LYS A 31 15.23 -25.33 10.04
N SER A 32 14.65 -26.53 9.98
CA SER A 32 13.64 -26.88 8.99
C SER A 32 12.37 -26.07 9.26
N GLY A 33 12.43 -24.76 9.04
CA GLY A 33 11.26 -23.92 8.87
C GLY A 33 11.02 -23.78 7.39
N LYS A 34 9.79 -24.02 6.92
CA LYS A 34 9.37 -23.63 5.57
C LYS A 34 9.80 -22.17 5.36
N GLN A 35 10.84 -21.98 4.57
CA GLN A 35 11.33 -20.67 4.18
C GLN A 35 10.26 -20.15 3.22
N GLU A 36 9.30 -19.38 3.74
CA GLU A 36 8.56 -18.46 2.88
C GLU A 36 9.64 -17.62 2.23
N THR A 37 9.86 -17.85 0.94
CA THR A 37 10.99 -17.29 0.22
C THR A 37 10.96 -15.78 0.37
N ASP A 38 12.09 -15.19 0.74
CA ASP A 38 12.27 -13.74 0.84
C ASP A 38 11.65 -13.01 -0.37
N LEU A 39 10.78 -12.02 -0.14
CA LEU A 39 10.02 -11.39 -1.23
C LEU A 39 10.93 -10.65 -2.20
N LEU A 40 11.99 -10.00 -1.71
CA LEU A 40 12.98 -9.36 -2.56
C LEU A 40 13.68 -10.39 -3.46
N ALA A 41 14.10 -11.54 -2.90
CA ALA A 41 14.69 -12.62 -3.69
C ALA A 41 13.73 -13.15 -4.77
N GLN A 42 12.42 -13.25 -4.47
CA GLN A 42 11.42 -13.64 -5.47
C GLN A 42 11.31 -12.61 -6.60
N VAL A 43 11.22 -11.32 -6.27
CA VAL A 43 11.19 -10.20 -7.25
C VAL A 43 12.45 -10.18 -8.11
N LYS A 44 13.62 -10.40 -7.51
CA LYS A 44 14.90 -10.47 -8.24
C LYS A 44 14.98 -11.69 -9.15
N LYS A 45 14.46 -12.84 -8.70
CA LYS A 45 14.44 -14.08 -9.48
C LYS A 45 13.47 -14.01 -10.66
N SER A 46 12.30 -13.40 -10.49
CA SER A 46 11.34 -13.19 -11.59
C SER A 46 11.82 -12.10 -12.56
N GLY A 47 12.62 -11.15 -12.06
CA GLY A 47 12.98 -9.95 -12.81
C GLY A 47 11.84 -8.94 -12.90
N GLU A 48 10.76 -9.12 -12.14
CA GLU A 48 9.54 -8.30 -12.18
C GLU A 48 9.10 -7.87 -10.78
N LEU A 49 8.81 -6.58 -10.62
CA LEU A 49 8.11 -6.03 -9.46
C LEU A 49 6.66 -5.76 -9.86
N ARG A 50 5.71 -6.55 -9.31
CA ARG A 50 4.28 -6.37 -9.57
C ARG A 50 3.71 -5.30 -8.65
N ILE A 51 3.04 -4.29 -9.19
CA ILE A 51 2.66 -3.07 -8.48
C ILE A 51 1.16 -2.84 -8.62
N GLY A 52 0.42 -2.89 -7.52
CA GLY A 52 -1.00 -2.53 -7.48
C GLY A 52 -1.18 -1.01 -7.53
N THR A 53 -2.10 -0.53 -8.38
CA THR A 53 -2.44 0.88 -8.53
C THR A 53 -3.84 1.04 -9.15
N GLU A 54 -4.49 2.19 -9.06
CA GLU A 54 -5.85 2.39 -9.58
C GLU A 54 -5.88 2.69 -11.09
N GLY A 55 -5.00 3.55 -11.59
CA GLY A 55 -5.04 4.03 -12.98
C GLY A 55 -6.13 5.06 -13.27
N THR A 56 -6.85 5.54 -12.25
CA THR A 56 -7.97 6.49 -12.36
C THR A 56 -7.95 7.64 -11.34
N TYR A 57 -6.84 7.84 -10.63
CA TYR A 57 -6.68 8.82 -9.55
C TYR A 57 -5.54 9.83 -9.86
N PRO A 58 -5.80 10.84 -10.70
CA PRO A 58 -4.82 11.89 -10.98
C PRO A 58 -4.59 12.80 -9.76
N PRO A 59 -3.37 13.36 -9.60
CA PRO A 59 -2.20 13.18 -10.47
C PRO A 59 -1.31 11.96 -10.09
N PHE A 60 -1.76 11.11 -9.16
CA PHE A 60 -0.96 10.04 -8.57
C PHE A 60 -0.82 8.80 -9.47
N THR A 61 -1.94 8.33 -10.03
CA THR A 61 -1.98 7.17 -10.93
C THR A 61 -3.18 7.28 -11.87
N PHE A 62 -2.91 7.55 -13.14
CA PHE A 62 -3.96 7.78 -14.14
C PHE A 62 -3.46 7.52 -15.55
N HIS A 63 -4.39 7.46 -16.50
CA HIS A 63 -4.07 7.39 -17.92
C HIS A 63 -4.02 8.80 -18.52
N ASP A 64 -2.91 9.14 -19.19
CA ASP A 64 -2.83 10.37 -19.96
C ASP A 64 -3.71 10.32 -21.23
N LYS A 65 -3.71 11.40 -22.01
CA LYS A 65 -4.48 11.49 -23.26
C LYS A 65 -4.10 10.44 -24.31
N SER A 66 -2.90 9.84 -24.21
CA SER A 66 -2.46 8.76 -25.10
C SER A 66 -2.91 7.38 -24.62
N GLY A 67 -3.55 7.29 -23.45
CA GLY A 67 -3.93 6.02 -22.83
C GLY A 67 -2.75 5.33 -22.14
N LYS A 68 -1.67 6.06 -21.80
CA LYS A 68 -0.53 5.51 -21.08
C LYS A 68 -0.69 5.73 -19.58
N LEU A 69 -0.50 4.66 -18.79
CA LEU A 69 -0.44 4.75 -17.33
C LEU A 69 0.74 5.62 -16.89
N THR A 70 0.42 6.67 -16.14
CA THR A 70 1.32 7.71 -15.67
C THR A 70 0.86 8.21 -14.30
N GLY A 71 1.59 9.16 -13.73
CA GLY A 71 1.28 9.77 -12.45
C GLY A 71 2.48 9.76 -11.51
N PHE A 72 2.38 10.52 -10.43
CA PHE A 72 3.45 10.68 -9.46
C PHE A 72 3.87 9.33 -8.85
N ASP A 73 2.93 8.55 -8.31
CA ASP A 73 3.18 7.22 -7.75
C ASP A 73 3.73 6.24 -8.79
N VAL A 74 3.19 6.29 -10.01
CA VAL A 74 3.63 5.45 -11.13
C VAL A 74 5.07 5.77 -11.53
N ASP A 75 5.43 7.05 -11.59
CA ASP A 75 6.78 7.48 -11.93
C ASP A 75 7.79 7.15 -10.82
N LEU A 76 7.42 7.35 -9.55
CA LEU A 76 8.25 6.93 -8.42
C LEU A 76 8.46 5.41 -8.41
N ALA A 77 7.39 4.62 -8.54
CA ALA A 77 7.47 3.16 -8.53
C ALA A 77 8.28 2.61 -9.72
N ARG A 78 8.19 3.26 -10.88
CA ARG A 78 9.00 2.91 -12.06
C ARG A 78 10.50 3.18 -11.82
N GLU A 79 10.85 4.29 -11.20
CA GLU A 79 12.24 4.61 -10.84
C GLU A 79 12.77 3.68 -9.75
N VAL A 80 11.96 3.34 -8.75
CA VAL A 80 12.29 2.32 -7.74
C VAL A 80 12.59 0.97 -8.40
N ALA A 81 11.71 0.47 -9.27
CA ALA A 81 11.92 -0.80 -9.98
C ALA A 81 13.22 -0.79 -10.81
N LYS A 82 13.51 0.32 -11.49
CA LYS A 82 14.76 0.52 -12.24
C LYS A 82 15.99 0.42 -11.33
N ARG A 83 15.98 1.05 -10.16
CA ARG A 83 17.10 0.97 -9.17
C ARG A 83 17.24 -0.42 -8.57
N LEU A 84 16.13 -1.14 -8.44
CA LEU A 84 16.14 -2.56 -8.10
C LEU A 84 16.55 -3.45 -9.28
N GLY A 85 16.78 -2.94 -10.48
CA GLY A 85 17.19 -3.75 -11.64
C GLY A 85 16.12 -4.75 -12.09
N VAL A 86 14.84 -4.43 -11.88
CA VAL A 86 13.69 -5.27 -12.26
C VAL A 86 12.69 -4.47 -13.10
N LYS A 87 11.88 -5.18 -13.88
CA LYS A 87 10.82 -4.58 -14.69
C LYS A 87 9.60 -4.26 -13.81
N PRO A 88 9.08 -3.02 -13.82
CA PRO A 88 7.81 -2.72 -13.17
C PRO A 88 6.65 -3.29 -13.99
N VAL A 89 5.75 -4.01 -13.33
CA VAL A 89 4.50 -4.54 -13.91
C VAL A 89 3.32 -3.97 -13.12
N PHE A 90 2.63 -3.00 -13.69
CA PHE A 90 1.48 -2.38 -13.04
C PHE A 90 0.22 -3.23 -13.21
N MET A 91 -0.48 -3.44 -12.10
CA MET A 91 -1.67 -4.27 -11.98
C MET A 91 -2.83 -3.39 -11.51
N GLU A 92 -3.55 -2.83 -12.47
CA GLU A 92 -4.66 -1.93 -12.16
C GLU A 92 -5.80 -2.63 -11.44
N THR A 93 -6.32 -2.01 -10.38
CA THR A 93 -7.41 -2.56 -9.56
C THR A 93 -8.12 -1.42 -8.83
N GLN A 94 -9.44 -1.54 -8.67
CA GLN A 94 -10.26 -0.58 -7.91
C GLN A 94 -9.81 -0.50 -6.45
N TRP A 95 -9.86 0.69 -5.84
CA TRP A 95 -9.38 0.94 -4.48
C TRP A 95 -9.89 -0.08 -3.45
N ASP A 96 -11.21 -0.34 -3.44
CA ASP A 96 -11.84 -1.24 -2.46
C ASP A 96 -11.43 -2.72 -2.61
N ALA A 97 -10.79 -3.09 -3.73
CA ALA A 97 -10.22 -4.42 -3.95
C ALA A 97 -8.69 -4.47 -3.82
N MET A 98 -8.03 -3.32 -3.62
CA MET A 98 -6.57 -3.19 -3.64
C MET A 98 -5.90 -3.99 -2.52
N PHE A 99 -6.41 -3.89 -1.29
CA PHE A 99 -5.76 -4.54 -0.14
C PHE A 99 -5.96 -6.06 -0.19
N ALA A 100 -7.16 -6.51 -0.58
CA ALA A 100 -7.42 -7.92 -0.83
C ALA A 100 -6.55 -8.48 -1.98
N GLY A 101 -6.26 -7.67 -3.00
CA GLY A 101 -5.32 -8.04 -4.07
C GLY A 101 -3.89 -8.23 -3.57
N LEU A 102 -3.44 -7.36 -2.66
CA LEU A 102 -2.13 -7.48 -2.01
C LEU A 102 -2.04 -8.76 -1.18
N ASP A 103 -3.07 -9.04 -0.37
CA ASP A 103 -3.18 -10.23 0.48
C ASP A 103 -3.18 -11.51 -0.35
N ALA A 104 -3.90 -11.49 -1.48
CA ALA A 104 -3.95 -12.60 -2.44
C ALA A 104 -2.69 -12.74 -3.32
N LYS A 105 -1.62 -11.98 -3.03
CA LYS A 105 -0.35 -12.02 -3.77
C LYS A 105 -0.48 -11.70 -5.28
N ARG A 106 -1.50 -10.92 -5.68
CA ARG A 106 -1.67 -10.45 -7.07
C ARG A 106 -0.57 -9.45 -7.47
N PHE A 107 -0.08 -8.67 -6.52
CA PHE A 107 1.05 -7.74 -6.68
C PHE A 107 1.89 -7.73 -5.40
N ASP A 108 3.12 -7.25 -5.50
CA ASP A 108 4.12 -7.28 -4.43
C ASP A 108 4.17 -6.00 -3.59
N MET A 109 3.76 -4.89 -4.20
CA MET A 109 3.73 -3.55 -3.62
C MET A 109 2.48 -2.80 -4.11
N ILE A 110 1.97 -1.85 -3.33
CA ILE A 110 0.97 -0.87 -3.78
C ILE A 110 1.62 0.51 -3.89
N ALA A 111 1.37 1.18 -5.02
CA ALA A 111 1.74 2.57 -5.29
C ALA A 111 0.48 3.36 -5.66
N ASN A 112 -0.15 3.97 -4.65
CA ASN A 112 -1.49 4.56 -4.79
C ASN A 112 -1.86 5.53 -3.64
N GLU A 113 -0.95 6.41 -3.24
CA GLU A 113 -1.16 7.41 -2.18
C GLU A 113 -1.70 6.76 -0.88
N VAL A 114 -1.12 5.62 -0.50
CA VAL A 114 -1.66 4.84 0.63
C VAL A 114 -1.24 5.50 1.93
N GLY A 115 -2.21 6.17 2.58
CA GLY A 115 -1.98 6.79 3.89
C GLY A 115 -1.45 5.79 4.93
N ILE A 116 -0.32 6.15 5.54
CA ILE A 116 0.34 5.40 6.62
C ILE A 116 -0.47 5.60 7.90
N ARG A 117 -1.05 4.52 8.42
CA ARG A 117 -1.87 4.54 9.63
C ARG A 117 -1.56 3.37 10.54
N ARG A 118 -1.73 3.58 11.86
CA ARG A 118 -1.43 2.57 12.89
C ARG A 118 -2.23 1.27 12.70
N ASP A 119 -3.48 1.35 12.27
CA ASP A 119 -4.32 0.18 11.98
C ASP A 119 -3.82 -0.60 10.76
N ARG A 120 -3.33 0.08 9.72
CA ARG A 120 -2.73 -0.54 8.54
C ARG A 120 -1.36 -1.15 8.84
N GLN A 121 -0.50 -0.43 9.58
CA GLN A 121 0.85 -0.91 9.96
C GLN A 121 0.84 -2.18 10.83
N LYS A 122 -0.27 -2.45 11.53
CA LYS A 122 -0.47 -3.72 12.24
C LYS A 122 -0.59 -4.92 11.30
N LYS A 123 -1.08 -4.71 10.06
CA LYS A 123 -1.34 -5.76 9.07
C LYS A 123 -0.40 -5.75 7.87
N TYR A 124 0.23 -4.61 7.60
CA TYR A 124 1.04 -4.35 6.43
C TYR A 124 2.35 -3.69 6.82
N ASP A 125 3.34 -3.81 5.93
CA ASP A 125 4.57 -3.02 6.01
C ASP A 125 4.48 -1.84 5.05
N PHE A 126 5.24 -0.78 5.34
CA PHE A 126 5.26 0.44 4.55
C PHE A 126 6.69 0.87 4.27
N SER A 127 6.90 1.50 3.12
CA SER A 127 8.10 2.31 2.89
C SER A 127 8.12 3.50 3.84
N ASP A 128 9.27 4.18 3.86
CA ASP A 128 9.34 5.56 4.34
C ASP A 128 8.34 6.43 3.55
N PRO A 129 7.76 7.47 4.17
CA PRO A 129 6.83 8.33 3.49
C PRO A 129 7.51 9.04 2.31
N TYR A 130 6.85 8.99 1.16
CA TYR A 130 7.29 9.70 -0.03
C TYR A 130 6.52 11.00 -0.25
N ILE A 131 5.38 11.21 0.40
CA ILE A 131 4.60 12.44 0.30
C ILE A 131 3.88 12.76 1.61
N THR A 132 3.77 14.06 1.90
CA THR A 132 2.90 14.61 2.94
C THR A 132 1.85 15.51 2.29
N SER A 133 0.57 15.26 2.55
CA SER A 133 -0.54 16.03 1.96
C SER A 133 -1.69 16.19 2.94
N MET A 134 -2.74 16.93 2.58
CA MET A 134 -3.86 17.20 3.49
C MET A 134 -5.21 16.82 2.87
N ALA A 135 -6.09 16.24 3.68
CA ALA A 135 -7.47 16.04 3.26
C ALA A 135 -8.21 17.38 3.14
N VAL A 136 -9.04 17.55 2.12
CA VAL A 136 -9.90 18.70 1.90
C VAL A 136 -11.37 18.30 1.81
N LEU A 137 -12.24 19.13 2.36
CA LEU A 137 -13.68 19.00 2.24
C LEU A 137 -14.15 19.76 1.00
N VAL A 138 -14.85 19.05 0.11
CA VAL A 138 -15.31 19.55 -1.19
C VAL A 138 -16.82 19.48 -1.25
N VAL A 139 -17.43 20.55 -1.75
CA VAL A 139 -18.89 20.66 -1.93
C VAL A 139 -19.23 21.21 -3.31
N HIS A 140 -20.48 21.09 -3.74
CA HIS A 140 -20.96 21.80 -4.91
C HIS A 140 -20.78 23.32 -4.74
N LYS A 141 -20.42 24.07 -5.79
CA LYS A 141 -20.11 25.51 -5.70
C LYS A 141 -21.23 26.37 -5.08
N ASP A 142 -22.48 26.00 -5.34
CA ASP A 142 -23.69 26.64 -4.80
C ASP A 142 -24.00 26.26 -3.33
N ASN A 143 -23.30 25.29 -2.74
CA ASN A 143 -23.50 24.90 -1.35
C ASN A 143 -22.83 25.94 -0.43
N ASN A 144 -23.63 26.65 0.35
CA ASN A 144 -23.19 27.65 1.33
C ASN A 144 -23.50 27.23 2.78
N LYS A 145 -23.95 25.98 2.98
CA LYS A 145 -24.31 25.44 4.31
C LYS A 145 -23.15 24.75 5.01
N VAL A 146 -22.19 24.25 4.22
CA VAL A 146 -21.02 23.50 4.70
C VAL A 146 -19.78 24.35 4.55
N SER A 147 -19.09 24.61 5.66
CA SER A 147 -17.90 25.45 5.74
C SER A 147 -16.74 24.81 6.53
N LYS A 148 -17.04 23.77 7.30
CA LYS A 148 -16.08 23.00 8.12
C LYS A 148 -16.52 21.54 8.20
N PHE A 149 -15.64 20.67 8.68
CA PHE A 149 -15.89 19.23 8.73
C PHE A 149 -17.06 18.88 9.66
N GLU A 150 -17.29 19.63 10.73
CA GLU A 150 -18.40 19.39 11.66
C GLU A 150 -19.78 19.59 11.02
N ASP A 151 -19.87 20.34 9.92
CA ASP A 151 -21.12 20.64 9.24
C ASP A 151 -21.64 19.43 8.41
N ILE A 152 -20.86 18.36 8.26
CA ILE A 152 -21.22 17.22 7.38
C ILE A 152 -22.03 16.13 8.10
N LYS A 153 -22.34 16.30 9.39
CA LYS A 153 -23.08 15.32 10.17
C LYS A 153 -24.44 15.05 9.53
N GLY A 154 -24.71 13.78 9.22
CA GLY A 154 -25.93 13.33 8.56
C GLY A 154 -26.00 13.59 7.05
N LEU A 155 -25.02 14.30 6.47
CA LEU A 155 -24.96 14.55 5.02
C LEU A 155 -24.43 13.35 4.26
N LYS A 156 -24.77 13.25 2.97
CA LYS A 156 -24.25 12.22 2.07
C LYS A 156 -22.85 12.59 1.61
N ALA A 157 -21.87 11.75 1.94
CA ALA A 157 -20.49 11.87 1.50
C ALA A 157 -20.15 10.76 0.50
N ALA A 158 -19.82 11.12 -0.75
CA ALA A 158 -19.33 10.13 -1.72
C ALA A 158 -17.87 9.76 -1.43
N GLN A 159 -17.60 8.48 -1.17
CA GLN A 159 -16.26 7.95 -0.85
C GLN A 159 -16.07 6.51 -1.32
N SER A 160 -14.83 6.13 -1.67
CA SER A 160 -14.44 4.71 -1.72
C SER A 160 -14.49 4.13 -0.33
N MET A 161 -15.14 2.98 -0.16
CA MET A 161 -15.64 2.52 1.15
C MET A 161 -14.54 2.26 2.18
N THR A 162 -13.37 1.84 1.72
CA THR A 162 -12.20 1.44 2.52
C THR A 162 -11.14 2.55 2.62
N SER A 163 -11.39 3.73 2.04
CA SER A 163 -10.45 4.85 2.07
C SER A 163 -10.34 5.49 3.45
N ASN A 164 -9.20 6.12 3.73
CA ASN A 164 -9.04 6.97 4.92
C ASN A 164 -10.01 8.16 4.92
N TYR A 165 -10.44 8.63 3.73
CA TYR A 165 -11.42 9.70 3.59
C TYR A 165 -12.83 9.27 3.97
N ALA A 166 -13.22 8.01 3.72
CA ALA A 166 -14.45 7.43 4.24
C ALA A 166 -14.46 7.37 5.76
N ASP A 167 -13.36 6.92 6.39
CA ASP A 167 -13.24 6.90 7.84
C ASP A 167 -13.32 8.31 8.45
N LEU A 168 -12.65 9.29 7.82
CA LEU A 168 -12.71 10.68 8.24
C LEU A 168 -14.14 11.22 8.15
N ALA A 169 -14.83 11.01 7.02
CA ALA A 169 -16.22 11.39 6.84
C ALA A 169 -17.14 10.75 7.90
N ARG A 170 -16.96 9.44 8.19
CA ARG A 170 -17.69 8.74 9.25
C ARG A 170 -17.42 9.33 10.62
N SER A 171 -16.18 9.71 10.93
CA SER A 171 -15.85 10.31 12.24
C SER A 171 -16.54 11.66 12.49
N TYR A 172 -16.89 12.40 11.43
CA TYR A 172 -17.73 13.60 11.51
C TYR A 172 -19.23 13.31 11.32
N GLY A 173 -19.62 12.04 11.23
CA GLY A 173 -21.01 11.60 11.20
C GLY A 173 -21.69 11.67 9.84
N ALA A 174 -20.95 11.73 8.73
CA ALA A 174 -21.52 11.66 7.39
C ALA A 174 -22.08 10.25 7.08
N GLN A 175 -23.08 10.21 6.21
CA GLN A 175 -23.59 8.98 5.59
C GLN A 175 -22.78 8.68 4.33
N ILE A 176 -22.06 7.56 4.31
CA ILE A 176 -21.22 7.22 3.16
C ILE A 176 -22.07 6.71 2.00
N VAL A 177 -21.89 7.33 0.83
CA VAL A 177 -22.32 6.83 -0.46
C VAL A 177 -21.10 6.21 -1.13
N GLY A 178 -21.09 4.89 -1.25
CA GLY A 178 -19.97 4.16 -1.85
C GLY A 178 -19.78 4.51 -3.33
N VAL A 179 -18.55 4.81 -3.73
CA VAL A 179 -18.14 5.03 -5.12
C VAL A 179 -16.80 4.34 -5.38
N GLU A 180 -16.47 4.14 -6.64
CA GLU A 180 -15.22 3.49 -7.06
C GLU A 180 -14.00 4.35 -6.73
N GLY A 181 -14.10 5.67 -6.90
CA GLY A 181 -12.99 6.59 -6.67
C GLY A 181 -13.38 8.06 -6.75
N PHE A 182 -12.37 8.91 -6.69
CA PHE A 182 -12.52 10.37 -6.64
C PHE A 182 -13.32 10.94 -7.83
N ASN A 183 -13.06 10.46 -9.05
CA ASN A 183 -13.76 10.95 -10.25
C ASN A 183 -15.28 10.75 -10.15
N GLN A 184 -15.72 9.57 -9.71
CA GLN A 184 -17.16 9.29 -9.52
C GLN A 184 -17.72 10.11 -8.35
N ALA A 185 -16.97 10.29 -7.26
CA ALA A 185 -17.37 11.15 -6.15
C ALA A 185 -17.70 12.58 -6.62
N VAL A 186 -16.82 13.14 -7.45
CA VAL A 186 -17.00 14.47 -8.01
C VAL A 186 -18.15 14.54 -9.02
N GLU A 187 -18.39 13.49 -9.81
CA GLU A 187 -19.55 13.43 -10.70
C GLU A 187 -20.87 13.45 -9.91
N LEU A 188 -20.98 12.65 -8.85
CA LEU A 188 -22.15 12.65 -7.97
C LEU A 188 -22.33 14.02 -7.29
N LEU A 189 -21.24 14.63 -6.83
CA LEU A 189 -21.28 15.94 -6.19
C LEU A 189 -21.70 17.05 -7.18
N SER A 190 -21.14 17.02 -8.39
CA SER A 190 -21.45 18.00 -9.46
C SER A 190 -22.91 17.92 -9.90
N SER A 191 -23.49 16.72 -9.87
CA SER A 191 -24.91 16.47 -10.17
C SER A 191 -25.83 16.61 -8.95
N LYS A 192 -25.32 17.09 -7.80
CA LYS A 192 -26.06 17.25 -6.54
C LYS A 192 -26.73 15.96 -6.04
N ARG A 193 -26.18 14.79 -6.40
CA ARG A 193 -26.63 13.46 -5.91
C ARG A 193 -26.07 13.14 -4.51
N VAL A 194 -24.98 13.79 -4.13
CA VAL A 194 -24.40 13.80 -2.78
C VAL A 194 -24.12 15.24 -2.34
N ASP A 195 -23.90 15.44 -1.04
CA ASP A 195 -23.71 16.77 -0.47
C ASP A 195 -22.24 17.19 -0.45
N VAL A 196 -21.35 16.21 -0.17
CA VAL A 196 -19.92 16.45 0.03
C VAL A 196 -19.06 15.30 -0.51
N THR A 197 -17.77 15.55 -0.68
CA THR A 197 -16.72 14.52 -0.68
C THR A 197 -15.49 15.06 0.05
N ILE A 198 -14.66 14.16 0.58
CA ILE A 198 -13.36 14.47 1.19
C ILE A 198 -12.32 13.75 0.37
N ASN A 199 -11.23 14.44 -0.01
CA ASN A 199 -10.16 13.83 -0.77
C ASN A 199 -8.82 14.54 -0.53
N ASP A 200 -7.76 14.09 -1.18
CA ASP A 200 -6.45 14.74 -1.12
C ASP A 200 -6.46 16.13 -1.76
N ASN A 201 -5.78 17.10 -1.14
CA ASN A 201 -5.73 18.47 -1.64
C ASN A 201 -5.08 18.56 -3.03
N LEU A 202 -4.04 17.79 -3.31
CA LEU A 202 -3.32 17.83 -4.59
C LEU A 202 -4.19 17.26 -5.71
N SER A 203 -4.92 16.17 -5.45
CA SER A 203 -5.89 15.63 -6.40
C SER A 203 -7.05 16.58 -6.70
N VAL A 204 -7.61 17.25 -5.68
CA VAL A 204 -8.70 18.22 -5.91
C VAL A 204 -8.22 19.45 -6.66
N LEU A 205 -7.03 19.96 -6.34
CA LEU A 205 -6.44 21.10 -7.04
C LEU A 205 -6.08 20.78 -8.49
N ASP A 206 -5.51 19.60 -8.75
CA ASP A 206 -5.25 19.12 -10.12
C ASP A 206 -6.56 18.99 -10.91
N PHE A 207 -7.60 18.40 -10.30
CA PHE A 207 -8.91 18.31 -10.95
C PHE A 207 -9.48 19.69 -11.31
N LEU A 208 -9.43 20.66 -10.39
CA LEU A 208 -9.91 22.03 -10.65
C LEU A 208 -9.07 22.75 -11.70
N LYS A 209 -7.76 22.49 -11.76
CA LYS A 209 -6.87 23.00 -12.82
C LYS A 209 -7.24 22.43 -14.19
N GLN A 210 -7.54 21.14 -14.26
CA GLN A 210 -7.94 20.47 -15.51
C GLN A 210 -9.38 20.81 -15.92
N LYS A 211 -10.27 21.07 -14.96
CA LYS A 211 -11.70 21.36 -15.16
C LYS A 211 -12.09 22.64 -14.40
N PRO A 212 -11.65 23.82 -14.86
CA PRO A 212 -11.88 25.09 -14.15
C PRO A 212 -13.35 25.47 -14.00
N ASN A 213 -14.23 24.92 -14.84
CA ASN A 213 -15.67 25.15 -14.79
C ASN A 213 -16.44 24.09 -13.98
N ALA A 214 -15.75 23.11 -13.37
CA ALA A 214 -16.40 22.11 -12.55
C ALA A 214 -17.16 22.78 -11.39
N PRO A 215 -18.43 22.40 -11.12
CA PRO A 215 -19.27 23.11 -10.17
C PRO A 215 -19.00 22.65 -8.73
N ILE A 216 -17.73 22.56 -8.34
CA ILE A 216 -17.30 22.18 -6.99
C ILE A 216 -16.34 23.22 -6.41
N LYS A 217 -16.21 23.27 -5.09
CA LYS A 217 -15.24 24.10 -4.38
C LYS A 217 -14.73 23.40 -3.13
N ILE A 218 -13.48 23.69 -2.76
CA ILE A 218 -12.94 23.34 -1.44
C ILE A 218 -13.50 24.34 -0.43
N VAL A 219 -14.01 23.86 0.70
CA VAL A 219 -14.53 24.71 1.79
C VAL A 219 -13.71 24.63 3.06
N ALA A 220 -13.01 23.51 3.29
CA ALA A 220 -12.14 23.36 4.44
C ALA A 220 -10.93 22.47 4.11
N LYS A 221 -9.82 22.71 4.80
CA LYS A 221 -8.67 21.81 4.87
C LYS A 221 -8.68 21.15 6.24
N HIS A 222 -8.45 19.84 6.30
CA HIS A 222 -8.26 19.16 7.57
C HIS A 222 -6.97 19.67 8.21
N LYS A 223 -6.94 19.79 9.54
CA LYS A 223 -5.77 20.32 10.27
C LYS A 223 -4.56 19.38 10.23
N ASP A 224 -4.82 18.08 10.19
CA ASP A 224 -3.79 17.06 10.23
C ASP A 224 -3.41 16.67 8.80
N ALA A 225 -2.13 16.79 8.48
CA ALA A 225 -1.55 16.23 7.28
C ALA A 225 -1.45 14.70 7.39
N SER A 226 -1.55 14.01 6.27
CA SER A 226 -1.38 12.57 6.13
C SER A 226 -0.09 12.30 5.36
N GLN A 227 0.63 11.28 5.81
CA GLN A 227 1.79 10.78 5.09
C GLN A 227 1.41 9.54 4.32
N SER A 228 1.87 9.43 3.08
CA SER A 228 1.62 8.28 2.21
C SER A 228 2.92 7.59 1.82
N GLY A 229 2.84 6.26 1.71
CA GLY A 229 3.98 5.38 1.46
C GLY A 229 3.58 4.19 0.61
N PHE A 230 4.58 3.49 0.06
CA PHE A 230 4.34 2.24 -0.64
C PHE A 230 3.97 1.17 0.37
N MET A 231 2.94 0.38 0.09
CA MET A 231 2.43 -0.64 1.02
C MET A 231 2.77 -2.05 0.55
N PHE A 232 3.14 -2.91 1.49
CA PHE A 232 3.57 -4.28 1.26
C PHE A 232 2.85 -5.23 2.22
N ARG A 233 2.82 -6.52 1.89
CA ARG A 233 2.40 -7.55 2.85
C ARG A 233 3.33 -7.52 4.07
N LYS A 234 2.81 -7.84 5.25
CA LYS A 234 3.64 -8.06 6.44
C LYS A 234 4.73 -9.10 6.17
N GLY A 235 5.91 -8.89 6.74
CA GLY A 235 7.05 -9.80 6.56
C GLY A 235 7.80 -9.56 5.25
N SER A 236 7.73 -8.35 4.70
CA SER A 236 8.42 -7.96 3.46
C SER A 236 9.66 -7.10 3.72
N GLU A 237 10.31 -7.27 4.88
CA GLU A 237 11.30 -6.33 5.43
C GLU A 237 12.43 -6.03 4.44
N THR A 238 12.99 -7.04 3.78
CA THR A 238 14.10 -6.88 2.82
C THR A 238 13.70 -6.07 1.59
N LEU A 239 12.47 -6.26 1.07
CA LEU A 239 11.96 -5.49 -0.05
C LEU A 239 11.69 -4.05 0.38
N VAL A 240 11.13 -3.84 1.57
CA VAL A 240 10.90 -2.52 2.16
C VAL A 240 12.22 -1.76 2.30
N GLU A 241 13.26 -2.39 2.86
CA GLU A 241 14.59 -1.80 3.00
C GLU A 241 15.19 -1.41 1.64
N ALA A 242 15.08 -2.29 0.64
CA ALA A 242 15.58 -2.02 -0.70
C ALA A 242 14.81 -0.86 -1.39
N VAL A 243 13.50 -0.78 -1.18
CA VAL A 243 12.66 0.33 -1.67
C VAL A 243 12.99 1.64 -0.95
N ASN A 244 13.18 1.62 0.37
CA ASN A 244 13.57 2.80 1.14
C ASN A 244 14.94 3.31 0.72
N LYS A 245 15.89 2.41 0.46
CA LYS A 245 17.21 2.79 -0.09
C LYS A 245 17.07 3.45 -1.46
N ALA A 246 16.21 2.93 -2.33
CA ALA A 246 15.94 3.55 -3.63
C ALA A 246 15.31 4.95 -3.49
N LEU A 247 14.32 5.11 -2.61
CA LEU A 247 13.70 6.40 -2.31
C LEU A 247 14.72 7.40 -1.75
N GLU A 248 15.59 6.97 -0.84
CA GLU A 248 16.65 7.79 -0.27
C GLU A 248 17.64 8.25 -1.36
N ASP A 249 18.06 7.34 -2.24
CA ASP A 249 18.98 7.67 -3.34
C ASP A 249 18.33 8.63 -4.35
N MET A 250 17.04 8.47 -4.64
CA MET A 250 16.29 9.41 -5.49
C MET A 250 16.21 10.81 -4.88
N LYS A 251 16.10 10.92 -3.55
CA LYS A 251 16.15 12.21 -2.84
C LYS A 251 17.56 12.81 -2.92
N LYS A 252 18.61 12.00 -2.74
CA LYS A 252 20.02 12.45 -2.77
C LYS A 252 20.47 12.94 -4.14
N ASP A 253 20.07 12.27 -5.22
CA ASP A 253 20.49 12.62 -6.58
C ASP A 253 19.55 13.58 -7.32
N GLY A 254 18.48 14.02 -6.65
CA GLY A 254 17.50 14.97 -7.19
C GLY A 254 16.49 14.36 -8.16
N THR A 255 16.49 13.05 -8.38
CA THR A 255 15.48 12.38 -9.22
C THR A 255 14.08 12.53 -8.64
N TYR A 256 13.94 12.41 -7.31
CA TYR A 256 12.67 12.63 -6.63
C TYR A 256 12.15 14.06 -6.91
N ALA A 257 12.99 15.07 -6.70
CA ALA A 257 12.61 16.47 -6.87
C ALA A 257 12.10 16.75 -8.29
N LYS A 258 12.78 16.22 -9.31
CA LYS A 258 12.34 16.33 -10.72
C LYS A 258 10.97 15.68 -10.97
N ILE A 259 10.70 14.53 -10.35
CA ILE A 259 9.39 13.88 -10.45
C ILE A 259 8.33 14.72 -9.72
N SER A 260 8.64 15.21 -8.53
CA SER A 260 7.74 16.06 -7.75
C SER A 260 7.38 17.36 -8.48
N GLU A 261 8.38 18.08 -8.98
CA GLU A 261 8.20 19.33 -9.74
C GLU A 261 7.36 19.12 -11.01
N LYS A 262 7.56 18.00 -11.71
CA LYS A 262 6.73 17.63 -12.88
C LYS A 262 5.24 17.58 -12.53
N TRP A 263 4.90 17.05 -11.36
CA TRP A 263 3.51 16.75 -10.99
C TRP A 263 2.85 17.87 -10.18
N PHE A 264 3.61 18.53 -9.30
CA PHE A 264 3.07 19.49 -8.33
C PHE A 264 3.66 20.90 -8.48
N GLY A 265 4.73 21.07 -9.25
CA GLY A 265 5.46 22.34 -9.36
C GLY A 265 6.31 22.67 -8.12
N GLU A 266 6.36 21.78 -7.14
CA GLU A 266 7.14 21.90 -5.91
C GLU A 266 7.61 20.52 -5.41
N ASP A 267 8.53 20.50 -4.46
CA ASP A 267 8.98 19.28 -3.78
C ASP A 267 8.05 18.95 -2.61
N VAL A 268 7.28 17.86 -2.74
CA VAL A 268 6.30 17.42 -1.73
C VAL A 268 6.84 16.32 -0.80
N SER A 269 8.16 16.10 -0.75
CA SER A 269 8.78 15.04 0.08
C SER A 269 8.76 15.30 1.59
N LYS A 270 8.32 16.48 2.03
CA LYS A 270 8.39 16.95 3.43
C LYS A 270 7.03 17.38 3.91
#